data_AF-A0AAN7TKM3-F1
#
_entry.id   AF-A0AAN7TKM3-F1
#
_cell.length_a   1.000
_cell.length_b   1.000
_cell.length_c   1.000
_cell.angle_alpha   90.00
_cell.angle_beta   90.00
_cell.angle_gamma   90.00
#
_symmetry.space_group_name_H-M   'P 1'
#
loop_
_entity.id
_entity.type
_entity.pdbx_description
1 polymer ?
#
loop_
_entity_poly.entity_id
_entity_poly.type
_entity_poly.pdbx_seq_one_letter_code
_entity_poly.pdbx_strand_id
1 'polypeptide(L)'
;MISYTSETDGARDIHAVSLSDTEDVAKLETGQAVSAQVVNVLWRSPEAQTGARVGKESDIWLFGVTAVYGITKMVIFAYDDLK
;
A
#
# COMPACT_ATOMS: atom_id res chain seq x y z
N MET A 1 12.36 1.12 -2.13
CA MET A 1 13.75 1.63 -2.02
C MET A 1 13.75 3.15 -2.18
N ILE A 2 14.58 3.88 -1.41
CA ILE A 2 14.65 5.35 -1.44
C ILE A 2 16.07 5.76 -1.83
N SER A 3 16.20 6.63 -2.84
CA SER A 3 17.44 7.29 -3.19
C SER A 3 17.44 8.70 -2.59
N TYR A 4 18.47 9.02 -1.81
CA TYR A 4 18.60 10.32 -1.15
C TYR A 4 20.07 10.66 -0.88
N THR A 5 20.34 11.94 -0.67
CA THR A 5 21.60 12.42 -0.08
C THR A 5 21.38 12.92 1.34
N SER A 6 22.38 12.76 2.19
CA SER A 6 22.35 13.25 3.57
C SER A 6 23.07 14.59 3.67
N GLU A 7 22.44 15.56 4.31
CA GLU A 7 23.04 16.84 4.62
C GLU A 7 23.71 16.84 6.01
N THR A 8 24.60 17.80 6.26
CA THR A 8 25.39 17.91 7.49
C THR A 8 24.57 18.15 8.75
N ASP A 9 23.33 18.64 8.63
CA ASP A 9 22.39 18.87 9.72
C ASP A 9 21.44 17.68 9.97
N GLY A 10 21.58 16.60 9.19
CA GLY A 10 20.72 15.42 9.27
C GLY A 10 19.47 15.49 8.37
N ALA A 11 19.29 16.56 7.59
CA ALA A 11 18.28 16.59 6.54
C ALA A 11 18.60 15.58 5.42
N ARG A 12 17.55 15.18 4.69
CA ARG A 12 17.65 14.22 3.57
C ARG A 12 17.00 14.83 2.34
N ASP A 13 17.77 14.98 1.27
CA ASP A 13 17.25 15.36 -0.04
C ASP A 13 16.87 14.09 -0.82
N ILE A 14 15.56 13.89 -1.02
CA ILE A 14 15.00 12.69 -1.65
C ILE A 14 15.02 12.87 -3.17
N HIS A 15 15.72 11.98 -3.89
CA HIS A 15 15.80 12.01 -5.35
C HIS A 15 14.77 11.10 -6.02
N ALA A 16 14.54 9.92 -5.44
CA ALA A 16 13.63 8.93 -6.01
C ALA A 16 13.07 7.98 -4.95
N VAL A 17 11.86 7.48 -5.22
CA VAL A 17 11.21 6.42 -4.43
C VAL A 17 10.71 5.33 -5.36
N SER A 18 10.86 4.09 -4.93
CA SER A 18 10.38 2.90 -5.63
C SER A 18 9.65 1.97 -4.66
N LEU A 19 8.63 1.27 -5.15
CA LEU A 19 8.00 0.18 -4.43
C LEU A 19 9.03 -0.93 -4.13
N SER A 20 8.83 -1.66 -3.03
CA SER A 20 9.63 -2.82 -2.62
C SER A 20 8.71 -3.94 -2.15
N ASP A 21 9.29 -5.03 -1.64
CA ASP A 21 8.57 -6.17 -1.07
C ASP A 21 7.61 -6.81 -2.09
N THR A 22 8.18 -7.29 -3.19
CA THR A 22 7.45 -7.81 -4.35
C THR A 22 7.09 -9.30 -4.24
N GLU A 23 7.31 -9.93 -3.09
CA GLU A 23 7.06 -11.36 -2.89
C GLU A 23 5.58 -11.76 -3.02
N ASP A 24 4.65 -10.83 -2.81
CA ASP A 24 3.19 -11.04 -2.91
C ASP A 24 2.58 -10.40 -4.18
N VAL A 25 3.42 -10.06 -5.17
CA VAL A 25 2.93 -9.50 -6.44
C VAL A 25 2.40 -10.61 -7.36
N ALA A 26 1.22 -10.41 -7.92
CA ALA A 26 0.63 -11.29 -8.93
C ALA A 26 0.58 -10.60 -10.30
N LYS A 27 1.03 -11.30 -11.35
CA LYS A 27 0.81 -10.87 -12.73
C LYS A 27 -0.61 -11.25 -13.18
N LEU A 28 -1.43 -10.24 -13.46
CA LEU A 28 -2.82 -10.41 -13.91
C LEU A 28 -3.03 -9.90 -15.33
N GLU A 29 -3.55 -10.75 -16.21
CA GLU A 29 -4.08 -10.34 -17.51
C GLU A 29 -5.36 -9.51 -17.36
N THR A 30 -5.81 -8.86 -18.43
CA THR A 30 -7.02 -8.05 -18.42
C THR A 30 -8.23 -8.87 -18.00
N GLY A 31 -8.97 -8.39 -16.99
CA GLY A 31 -10.16 -9.05 -16.45
C GLY A 31 -9.89 -10.17 -15.44
N GLN A 32 -8.63 -10.55 -15.21
CA GLN A 32 -8.26 -11.51 -14.18
C GLN A 32 -8.24 -10.89 -12.79
N ALA A 33 -8.46 -11.75 -11.79
CA ALA A 33 -8.38 -11.42 -10.38
C ALA A 33 -7.88 -12.63 -9.59
N VAL A 34 -7.29 -12.38 -8.42
CA VAL A 34 -6.92 -13.40 -7.45
C VAL A 34 -8.03 -13.51 -6.41
N SER A 35 -8.43 -14.75 -6.08
CA SER A 35 -9.33 -15.04 -4.96
C SER A 35 -8.54 -15.42 -3.73
N ALA A 36 -8.03 -14.42 -3.01
CA ALA A 36 -7.26 -14.61 -1.78
C ALA A 36 -7.36 -13.37 -0.89
N GLN A 37 -7.27 -13.56 0.42
CA GLN A 37 -7.13 -12.48 1.39
C GLN A 37 -5.67 -12.01 1.46
N VAL A 38 -5.24 -11.28 0.44
CA VAL A 38 -3.88 -10.72 0.30
C VAL A 38 -3.79 -9.31 0.89
N VAL A 39 -2.58 -8.77 1.02
CA VAL A 39 -2.28 -7.45 1.64
C VAL A 39 -2.42 -7.48 3.18
N ASN A 40 -1.73 -6.54 3.85
CA ASN A 40 -1.87 -6.28 5.28
C ASN A 40 -3.31 -5.85 5.63
N VAL A 41 -3.89 -6.46 6.66
CA VAL A 41 -5.31 -6.34 7.06
C VAL A 41 -5.79 -4.88 7.17
N LEU A 42 -4.98 -3.97 7.70
CA LEU A 42 -5.37 -2.57 7.90
C LEU A 42 -5.37 -1.74 6.61
N TRP A 43 -4.85 -2.31 5.52
CA TRP A 43 -4.60 -1.65 4.24
C TRP A 43 -5.38 -2.28 3.08
N ARG A 44 -6.15 -3.33 3.36
CA ARG A 44 -6.94 -4.05 2.35
C ARG A 44 -8.03 -3.17 1.75
N SER A 45 -8.24 -3.35 0.44
CA SER A 45 -9.49 -2.94 -0.19
C SER A 45 -10.66 -3.79 0.31
N PRO A 46 -11.92 -3.32 0.17
CA PRO A 46 -13.10 -4.09 0.58
C PRO A 46 -13.13 -5.51 -0.01
N GLU A 47 -12.80 -5.66 -1.29
CA GLU A 47 -12.72 -6.94 -1.97
C GLU A 47 -11.58 -7.82 -1.44
N ALA A 48 -10.42 -7.25 -1.12
CA ALA A 48 -9.30 -7.97 -0.50
C ALA A 48 -9.62 -8.40 0.94
N GLN A 49 -10.44 -7.65 1.68
CA GLN A 49 -10.91 -8.05 3.01
C GLN A 49 -11.76 -9.33 2.94
N THR A 50 -12.57 -9.47 1.89
CA THR A 50 -13.40 -10.66 1.66
C THR A 50 -12.66 -11.79 0.93
N GLY A 51 -11.48 -11.53 0.37
CA GLY A 51 -10.75 -12.47 -0.48
C GLY A 51 -11.48 -12.81 -1.78
N ALA A 52 -12.32 -11.89 -2.26
CA ALA A 52 -13.11 -12.05 -3.49
C ALA A 52 -12.26 -11.79 -4.74
N ARG A 53 -12.74 -11.01 -5.72
CA ARG A 53 -11.99 -10.72 -6.96
C ARG A 53 -10.98 -9.59 -6.75
N VAL A 54 -9.83 -9.89 -6.18
CA VAL A 54 -8.74 -8.92 -6.00
C VAL A 54 -8.03 -8.67 -7.34
N GLY A 55 -8.14 -7.46 -7.85
CA GLY A 55 -7.58 -7.03 -9.14
C GLY A 55 -6.65 -5.82 -9.00
N LYS A 56 -6.31 -5.20 -10.13
CA LYS A 56 -5.47 -3.98 -10.16
C LYS A 56 -6.13 -2.80 -9.45
N GLU A 57 -7.46 -2.84 -9.34
CA GLU A 57 -8.29 -1.85 -8.65
C GLU A 57 -7.99 -1.81 -7.15
N SER A 58 -7.59 -2.95 -6.56
CA SER A 58 -7.16 -3.03 -5.16
C SER A 58 -5.92 -2.17 -4.90
N ASP A 59 -4.97 -2.12 -5.85
CA ASP A 59 -3.77 -1.29 -5.74
C ASP A 59 -4.12 0.21 -5.82
N ILE A 60 -5.12 0.58 -6.64
CA ILE A 60 -5.61 1.96 -6.75
C ILE A 60 -6.26 2.39 -5.42
N TRP A 61 -7.08 1.52 -4.82
CA TRP A 61 -7.66 1.76 -3.50
C TRP A 61 -6.56 1.95 -2.44
N LEU A 62 -5.59 1.03 -2.38
CA LEU A 62 -4.47 1.10 -1.44
C LEU A 62 -3.64 2.38 -1.61
N PHE A 63 -3.41 2.83 -2.84
CA PHE A 63 -2.74 4.10 -3.10
C PHE A 63 -3.48 5.28 -2.47
N GLY A 64 -4.81 5.34 -2.62
CA GLY A 64 -5.64 6.37 -1.99
C GLY A 64 -5.54 6.38 -0.46
N VAL A 65 -5.63 5.21 0.18
CA VAL A 65 -5.48 5.07 1.64
C VAL A 65 -4.09 5.50 2.11
N THR A 66 -3.05 5.12 1.36
CA THR A 66 -1.66 5.50 1.65
C THR A 66 -1.44 7.01 1.54
N ALA A 67 -2.06 7.67 0.57
CA ALA A 67 -2.00 9.13 0.44
C ALA A 67 -2.66 9.83 1.65
N VAL A 68 -3.82 9.36 2.10
CA VAL A 68 -4.48 9.87 3.31
C VAL A 68 -3.58 9.71 4.54
N TYR A 69 -2.97 8.54 4.72
CA TYR A 69 -2.01 8.31 5.81
C TYR A 69 -0.79 9.24 5.69
N GLY A 70 -0.24 9.42 4.49
CA GLY A 70 0.91 10.28 4.24
C GLY A 70 0.69 11.72 4.74
N ILE A 71 -0.50 12.25 4.50
CA ILE A 71 -0.92 13.61 4.87
C ILE A 71 -1.33 13.70 6.33
N THR A 72 -2.19 12.79 6.80
CA THR A 72 -2.87 12.91 8.10
C THR A 72 -2.20 12.16 9.24
N LYS A 73 -1.32 11.20 8.92
CA LYS A 73 -0.76 10.20 9.83
C LYS A 73 -1.81 9.30 10.51
N MET A 74 -3.02 9.23 9.97
CA MET A 74 -4.09 8.38 10.49
C MET A 74 -4.24 7.10 9.67
N VAL A 75 -4.37 5.96 10.35
CA VAL A 75 -4.81 4.69 9.74
C VAL A 75 -6.33 4.64 9.80
N ILE A 76 -6.98 5.12 8.73
CA ILE A 76 -8.41 5.44 8.73
C ILE A 76 -9.37 4.25 8.84
N PHE A 77 -8.86 3.02 8.65
CA PHE A 77 -9.62 1.77 8.80
C PHE A 77 -9.13 0.89 9.96
N ALA A 78 -8.33 1.44 10.87
CA ALA A 78 -7.93 0.72 12.07
C ALA A 78 -9.13 0.43 12.99
N TYR A 79 -9.20 -0.79 13.51
CA TYR A 79 -10.14 -1.19 14.55
C TYR A 79 -9.74 -0.54 15.88
N ASP A 80 -10.72 -0.31 16.76
CA ASP A 80 -10.49 0.42 18.02
C ASP A 80 -9.49 -0.28 18.97
N ASP A 81 -9.28 -1.59 18.83
CA ASP A 81 -8.29 -2.36 19.59
C ASP A 81 -6.83 -2.17 19.12
N LEU A 82 -6.60 -1.39 18.05
CA LEU A 82 -5.29 -1.13 17.45
C LEU A 82 -4.95 0.37 17.36
N LYS A 83 -5.77 1.24 17.97
CA LYS A 83 -5.52 2.69 18.10
C LYS A 83 -4.80 3.01 19.41
#